data_AF-A0A0M2HQP1-F1
#
_entry.id   AF-A0A0M2HQP1-F1
#
_cell.length_a   1.000
_cell.length_b   1.000
_cell.length_c   1.000
_cell.angle_alpha   90.00
_cell.angle_beta   90.00
_cell.angle_gamma   90.00
#
_symmetry.space_group_name_H-M   'P 1'
#
loop_
_entity.id
_entity.type
_entity.pdbx_description
1 polymer ?
#
loop_
_entity_poly.entity_id
_entity_poly.type
_entity_poly.pdbx_seq_one_letter_code
_entity_poly.pdbx_strand_id
1 'polypeptide(L)'
;MATKTKAQKAAEAAIDAAALAAKSAKKLSKTLPKKDGRKLRELADETKDAAQPSKKRLTAKPRKVEKVAVAATARLEKAAAKVEAKAVAKNTVEKKADARTVSSSAKKADAAAADKAEKKPNADKKAKPTKKPTKKKSAPKAAASAVNAAPVVSSTTDQSRETASTAQAASAKTVPAEAAVADIAPEKASADADLTTAAKRPARAATKTAPTRTAATASAPALETLTVAALRDRGREAGHTGYSRLTKAQLIALLSD
;
A
#
# COMPACT_ATOMS: atom_id res chain seq x y z
N MET A 1 -28.06 9.90 27.10
CA MET A 1 -27.21 9.58 25.93
C MET A 1 -27.96 8.60 25.04
N ALA A 2 -28.17 8.89 23.76
CA ALA A 2 -28.74 7.91 22.83
C ALA A 2 -27.70 6.83 22.50
N THR A 3 -28.06 5.55 22.66
CA THR A 3 -27.17 4.43 22.38
C THR A 3 -27.12 4.13 20.88
N LYS A 4 -25.91 4.03 20.30
CA LYS A 4 -25.75 3.69 18.88
C LYS A 4 -26.39 2.33 18.58
N THR A 5 -27.22 2.26 17.54
CA THR A 5 -27.91 1.01 17.16
C THR A 5 -26.92 -0.06 16.68
N LYS A 6 -27.30 -1.34 16.72
CA LYS A 6 -26.45 -2.45 16.25
C LYS A 6 -25.99 -2.24 14.80
N ALA A 7 -26.86 -1.70 13.94
CA ALA A 7 -26.53 -1.37 12.55
C ALA A 7 -25.57 -0.17 12.42
N GLN A 8 -25.68 0.85 13.27
CA GLN A 8 -24.71 1.96 13.29
C GLN A 8 -23.33 1.48 13.72
N LYS A 9 -23.25 0.62 14.76
CA LYS A 9 -21.99 0.00 15.19
C LYS A 9 -21.36 -0.88 14.10
N ALA A 10 -22.16 -1.65 13.37
CA ALA A 10 -21.69 -2.46 12.25
C ALA A 10 -21.16 -1.60 11.08
N ALA A 11 -21.88 -0.52 10.74
CA ALA A 11 -21.42 0.44 9.73
C ALA A 11 -20.10 1.12 10.13
N GLU A 12 -19.95 1.53 11.39
CA GLU A 12 -18.70 2.10 11.92
C GLU A 12 -17.53 1.11 11.83
N ALA A 13 -17.72 -0.14 12.26
CA ALA A 13 -16.70 -1.18 12.16
C ALA A 13 -16.30 -1.47 10.69
N ALA A 14 -17.26 -1.49 9.76
CA ALA A 14 -16.99 -1.67 8.33
C ALA A 14 -16.20 -0.49 7.72
N ILE A 15 -16.43 0.74 8.20
CA ILE A 15 -15.70 1.94 7.80
C ILE A 15 -14.25 1.89 8.31
N ASP A 16 -14.04 1.53 9.58
CA ASP A 16 -12.70 1.41 10.13
C ASP A 16 -11.89 0.30 9.42
N ALA A 17 -12.53 -0.83 9.12
CA ALA A 17 -11.95 -1.89 8.30
C ALA A 17 -11.58 -1.39 6.89
N ALA A 18 -12.48 -0.67 6.20
CA ALA A 18 -12.21 -0.08 4.89
C ALA A 18 -11.08 0.97 4.94
N ALA A 19 -11.03 1.81 5.97
CA ALA A 19 -9.97 2.79 6.18
C ALA A 19 -8.62 2.13 6.46
N LEU A 20 -8.58 0.97 7.11
CA LEU A 20 -7.36 0.17 7.32
C LEU A 20 -6.92 -0.55 6.03
N ALA A 21 -7.85 -1.16 5.29
CA ALA A 21 -7.61 -1.82 4.02
C ALA A 21 -7.08 -0.85 2.94
N ALA A 22 -7.66 0.35 2.86
CA ALA A 22 -7.14 1.43 1.99
C ALA A 22 -5.70 1.82 2.37
N LYS A 23 -5.38 1.92 3.66
CA LYS A 23 -4.02 2.24 4.14
C LYS A 23 -3.02 1.10 3.86
N SER A 24 -3.41 -0.17 3.98
CA SER A 24 -2.52 -1.30 3.66
C SER A 24 -2.29 -1.43 2.16
N ALA A 25 -3.35 -1.40 1.34
CA ALA A 25 -3.24 -1.41 -0.13
C ALA A 25 -2.42 -0.24 -0.66
N LYS A 26 -2.59 0.98 -0.12
CA LYS A 26 -1.79 2.14 -0.54
C LYS A 26 -0.32 2.07 -0.10
N LYS A 27 0.02 1.29 0.95
CA LYS A 27 1.42 0.90 1.27
C LYS A 27 1.94 -0.13 0.26
N LEU A 28 1.21 -1.24 0.03
CA LEU A 28 1.58 -2.29 -0.94
C LEU A 28 1.75 -1.72 -2.36
N SER A 29 0.97 -0.69 -2.74
CA SER A 29 1.09 0.01 -4.02
C SER A 29 2.46 0.65 -4.30
N LYS A 30 3.33 0.74 -3.28
CA LYS A 30 4.69 1.31 -3.38
C LYS A 30 5.77 0.26 -3.63
N THR A 31 5.56 -1.00 -3.25
CA THR A 31 6.52 -2.10 -3.43
C THR A 31 6.23 -2.94 -4.68
N LEU A 32 5.05 -2.76 -5.28
CA LEU A 32 4.60 -3.50 -6.46
C LEU A 32 4.93 -2.80 -7.79
N PRO A 33 5.08 -3.54 -8.91
CA PRO A 33 5.39 -2.96 -10.22
C PRO A 33 4.39 -1.89 -10.66
N LYS A 34 4.88 -0.81 -11.31
CA LYS A 34 4.12 0.41 -11.67
C LYS A 34 2.71 0.16 -12.26
N LYS A 35 2.53 -0.88 -13.08
CA LYS A 35 1.24 -1.24 -13.71
C LYS A 35 0.21 -1.83 -12.73
N ASP A 36 0.65 -2.65 -11.76
CA ASP A 36 -0.23 -3.31 -10.80
C ASP A 36 -0.40 -2.46 -9.52
N GLY A 37 0.68 -1.79 -9.08
CA GLY A 37 0.64 -0.82 -7.98
C GLY A 37 -0.29 0.37 -8.25
N ARG A 38 -0.38 0.85 -9.50
CA ARG A 38 -1.36 1.88 -9.89
C ARG A 38 -2.81 1.43 -9.61
N LYS A 39 -3.17 0.21 -10.02
CA LYS A 39 -4.53 -0.33 -9.87
C LYS A 39 -4.94 -0.51 -8.41
N LEU A 40 -4.02 -0.98 -7.56
CA LEU A 40 -4.27 -1.05 -6.12
C LEU A 40 -4.38 0.32 -5.47
N ARG A 41 -3.75 1.37 -6.02
CA ARG A 41 -3.91 2.74 -5.52
C ARG A 41 -5.27 3.33 -5.88
N GLU A 42 -5.70 3.15 -7.13
CA GLU A 42 -7.03 3.57 -7.60
C GLU A 42 -8.15 2.94 -6.73
N LEU A 43 -8.10 1.62 -6.52
CA LEU A 43 -9.04 0.92 -5.63
C LEU A 43 -8.88 1.27 -4.14
N ALA A 44 -7.68 1.60 -3.66
CA ALA A 44 -7.47 2.05 -2.30
C ALA A 44 -8.07 3.45 -2.04
N ASP A 45 -8.07 4.32 -3.04
CA ASP A 45 -8.70 5.63 -2.95
C ASP A 45 -10.24 5.53 -3.07
N GLU A 46 -10.79 4.69 -3.96
CA GLU A 46 -12.23 4.31 -3.93
C GLU A 46 -12.66 3.80 -2.54
N THR A 47 -11.85 2.91 -1.94
CA THR A 47 -12.15 2.30 -0.63
C THR A 47 -12.01 3.32 0.52
N LYS A 48 -11.12 4.30 0.39
CA LYS A 48 -10.99 5.41 1.34
C LYS A 48 -12.24 6.32 1.30
N ASP A 49 -12.78 6.60 0.12
CA ASP A 49 -13.96 7.46 -0.01
C ASP A 49 -15.24 6.73 0.44
N ALA A 50 -15.34 5.42 0.20
CA ALA A 50 -16.34 4.55 0.83
C ALA A 50 -16.26 4.57 2.38
N ALA A 51 -15.06 4.79 2.94
CA ALA A 51 -14.79 4.95 4.36
C ALA A 51 -14.96 6.40 4.88
N GLN A 52 -15.49 7.35 4.09
CA GLN A 52 -15.81 8.72 4.56
C GLN A 52 -17.30 9.11 4.36
N PRO A 53 -18.27 8.31 4.83
CA PRO A 53 -19.69 8.64 4.76
C PRO A 53 -20.05 9.79 5.71
N SER A 54 -20.95 10.68 5.28
CA SER A 54 -21.42 11.79 6.12
C SER A 54 -22.20 11.30 7.35
N LYS A 55 -22.13 12.04 8.46
CA LYS A 55 -22.84 11.74 9.72
C LYS A 55 -24.34 11.50 9.51
N LYS A 56 -24.98 12.26 8.60
CA LYS A 56 -26.40 12.09 8.20
C LYS A 56 -26.67 10.75 7.49
N ARG A 57 -25.73 10.21 6.70
CA ARG A 57 -25.86 8.88 6.07
C ARG A 57 -25.68 7.74 7.07
N LEU A 58 -24.80 7.90 8.08
CA LEU A 58 -24.60 6.92 9.15
C LEU A 58 -25.84 6.75 10.02
N THR A 59 -26.50 7.84 10.42
CA THR A 59 -27.70 7.77 11.25
C THR A 59 -28.90 7.23 10.46
N ALA A 60 -29.16 7.78 9.26
CA ALA A 60 -30.38 7.47 8.51
C ALA A 60 -30.33 6.17 7.70
N LYS A 61 -29.17 5.75 7.18
CA LYS A 61 -29.06 4.63 6.23
C LYS A 61 -27.85 3.70 6.54
N PRO A 62 -27.63 3.26 7.81
CA PRO A 62 -26.42 2.53 8.22
C PRO A 62 -26.15 1.26 7.41
N ARG A 63 -27.15 0.39 7.20
CA ARG A 63 -27.02 -0.83 6.37
C ARG A 63 -26.56 -0.56 4.93
N LYS A 64 -26.88 0.61 4.36
CA LYS A 64 -26.42 1.00 3.01
C LYS A 64 -24.98 1.52 3.03
N VAL A 65 -24.51 2.07 4.15
CA VAL A 65 -23.10 2.46 4.34
C VAL A 65 -22.23 1.22 4.55
N GLU A 66 -22.65 0.34 5.46
CA GLU A 66 -22.05 -0.98 5.72
C GLU A 66 -21.85 -1.78 4.43
N LYS A 67 -22.92 -1.96 3.63
CA LYS A 67 -22.85 -2.67 2.34
C LYS A 67 -21.91 -2.03 1.32
N VAL A 68 -21.74 -0.69 1.33
CA VAL A 68 -20.81 0.01 0.43
C VAL A 68 -19.36 -0.16 0.89
N ALA A 69 -19.08 -0.04 2.19
CA ALA A 69 -17.74 -0.25 2.75
C ALA A 69 -17.25 -1.70 2.51
N VAL A 70 -18.10 -2.70 2.82
CA VAL A 70 -17.78 -4.12 2.59
C VAL A 70 -17.65 -4.46 1.11
N ALA A 71 -18.45 -3.83 0.23
CA ALA A 71 -18.29 -4.02 -1.22
C ALA A 71 -16.97 -3.41 -1.76
N ALA A 72 -16.49 -2.32 -1.15
CA ALA A 72 -15.20 -1.72 -1.51
C ALA A 72 -14.02 -2.57 -1.04
N THR A 73 -14.01 -3.04 0.23
CA THR A 73 -12.95 -3.95 0.71
C THR A 73 -12.90 -5.24 -0.10
N ALA A 74 -14.04 -5.87 -0.40
CA ALA A 74 -14.10 -7.08 -1.21
C ALA A 74 -13.60 -6.89 -2.66
N ARG A 75 -13.64 -5.68 -3.23
CA ARG A 75 -13.01 -5.35 -4.53
C ARG A 75 -11.49 -5.23 -4.39
N LEU A 76 -11.05 -4.50 -3.36
CA LEU A 76 -9.63 -4.26 -3.04
C LEU A 76 -8.90 -5.56 -2.69
N GLU A 77 -9.52 -6.45 -1.91
CA GLU A 77 -9.02 -7.79 -1.57
C GLU A 77 -8.87 -8.69 -2.80
N LYS A 78 -9.91 -8.74 -3.66
CA LYS A 78 -9.84 -9.49 -4.93
C LYS A 78 -8.75 -8.95 -5.87
N ALA A 79 -8.52 -7.64 -5.86
CA ALA A 79 -7.42 -7.05 -6.62
C ALA A 79 -6.04 -7.36 -6.02
N ALA A 80 -5.90 -7.31 -4.69
CA ALA A 80 -4.66 -7.68 -3.98
C ALA A 80 -4.29 -9.15 -4.26
N ALA A 81 -5.22 -10.08 -4.03
CA ALA A 81 -5.02 -11.50 -4.33
C ALA A 81 -4.66 -11.75 -5.81
N LYS A 82 -5.27 -11.02 -6.75
CA LYS A 82 -4.94 -11.12 -8.19
C LYS A 82 -3.55 -10.55 -8.54
N VAL A 83 -2.98 -9.66 -7.73
CA VAL A 83 -1.61 -9.16 -7.87
C VAL A 83 -0.61 -10.09 -7.17
N GLU A 84 -0.95 -10.64 -6.01
CA GLU A 84 -0.13 -11.62 -5.30
C GLU A 84 0.01 -12.92 -6.10
N ALA A 85 -1.07 -13.46 -6.65
CA ALA A 85 -1.05 -14.61 -7.55
C ALA A 85 -0.15 -14.38 -8.78
N LYS A 86 -0.15 -13.17 -9.35
CA LYS A 86 0.77 -12.79 -10.44
C LYS A 86 2.22 -12.68 -9.98
N ALA A 87 2.49 -12.20 -8.77
CA ALA A 87 3.84 -12.11 -8.22
C ALA A 87 4.42 -13.51 -8.00
N VAL A 88 3.65 -14.42 -7.41
CA VAL A 88 4.03 -15.84 -7.26
C VAL A 88 4.28 -16.48 -8.63
N ALA A 89 3.38 -16.28 -9.61
CA ALA A 89 3.51 -16.87 -10.94
C ALA A 89 4.72 -16.35 -11.74
N LYS A 90 5.17 -15.10 -11.52
CA LYS A 90 6.43 -14.61 -12.11
C LYS A 90 7.65 -15.23 -11.45
N ASN A 91 7.68 -15.22 -10.12
CA ASN A 91 8.80 -15.75 -9.33
C ASN A 91 9.05 -17.25 -9.59
N THR A 92 8.02 -18.03 -9.93
CA THR A 92 8.18 -19.45 -10.31
C THR A 92 8.65 -19.65 -11.75
N VAL A 93 8.26 -18.78 -12.69
CA VAL A 93 8.75 -18.82 -14.08
C VAL A 93 10.21 -18.38 -14.15
N GLU A 94 10.57 -17.29 -13.47
CA GLU A 94 11.94 -16.76 -13.44
C GLU A 94 12.92 -17.78 -12.84
N LYS A 95 12.59 -18.37 -11.67
CA LYS A 95 13.39 -19.48 -11.09
C LYS A 95 13.54 -20.70 -12.01
N LYS A 96 12.58 -20.97 -12.90
CA LYS A 96 12.66 -22.09 -13.85
C LYS A 96 13.41 -21.73 -15.14
N ALA A 97 13.61 -20.44 -15.44
CA ALA A 97 14.47 -19.97 -16.50
C ALA A 97 15.96 -20.07 -16.10
N ASP A 98 16.34 -19.57 -14.92
CA ASP A 98 17.72 -19.64 -14.42
C ASP A 98 18.23 -21.09 -14.25
N ALA A 99 17.36 -22.01 -13.83
CA ALA A 99 17.70 -23.44 -13.76
C ALA A 99 18.03 -24.06 -15.15
N ARG A 100 17.62 -23.42 -16.24
CA ARG A 100 17.76 -23.94 -17.62
C ARG A 100 18.94 -23.36 -18.39
N THR A 101 19.50 -22.23 -17.96
CA THR A 101 20.71 -21.63 -18.56
C THR A 101 22.00 -22.26 -18.02
N VAL A 102 22.02 -22.67 -16.75
CA VAL A 102 23.17 -23.36 -16.12
C VAL A 102 23.31 -24.82 -16.61
N SER A 103 22.21 -25.45 -17.02
CA SER A 103 22.23 -26.85 -17.51
C SER A 103 22.61 -26.99 -18.99
N SER A 104 22.64 -25.89 -19.77
CA SER A 104 23.06 -25.90 -21.18
C SER A 104 24.58 -25.76 -21.42
N SER A 105 25.34 -25.26 -20.45
CA SER A 105 26.81 -25.11 -20.58
C SER A 105 27.59 -26.39 -20.22
N ALA A 106 27.02 -27.26 -19.38
CA ALA A 106 27.67 -28.48 -18.90
C ALA A 106 27.70 -29.64 -19.92
N LYS A 107 26.98 -29.56 -21.06
CA LYS A 107 26.87 -30.67 -22.04
C LYS A 107 27.53 -30.36 -23.38
N LYS A 108 28.69 -29.70 -23.36
CA LYS A 108 29.54 -29.48 -24.55
C LYS A 108 31.05 -29.47 -24.24
N ALA A 109 31.48 -30.35 -23.33
CA ALA A 109 32.88 -30.45 -22.86
C ALA A 109 33.47 -31.89 -22.90
N ASP A 110 32.71 -32.89 -23.37
CA ASP A 110 33.01 -34.33 -23.22
C ASP A 110 33.22 -35.03 -24.59
N ALA A 111 33.77 -34.32 -25.57
CA ALA A 111 33.95 -34.81 -26.94
C ALA A 111 35.11 -34.12 -27.69
N ALA A 112 36.20 -33.78 -26.98
CA ALA A 112 37.36 -33.08 -27.56
C ALA A 112 38.68 -33.34 -26.78
N ALA A 113 38.96 -34.61 -26.44
CA ALA A 113 40.10 -34.99 -25.60
C ALA A 113 40.96 -36.13 -26.21
N ALA A 114 41.10 -36.16 -27.53
CA ALA A 114 41.91 -37.16 -28.23
C ALA A 114 42.44 -36.69 -29.59
N ASP A 115 43.39 -35.74 -29.61
CA ASP A 115 44.55 -35.82 -30.52
C ASP A 115 45.72 -34.91 -30.09
N LYS A 116 46.94 -35.35 -30.43
CA LYS A 116 48.26 -34.66 -30.51
C LYS A 116 48.73 -33.70 -29.42
N ALA A 117 49.89 -34.08 -28.86
CA ALA A 117 50.81 -33.22 -28.13
C ALA A 117 51.78 -32.46 -29.09
N GLU A 118 52.85 -31.90 -28.50
CA GLU A 118 54.08 -31.38 -29.16
C GLU A 118 54.03 -30.02 -29.88
N LYS A 119 54.26 -28.95 -29.10
CA LYS A 119 55.58 -28.29 -29.13
C LYS A 119 55.88 -27.48 -27.87
N LYS A 120 57.17 -27.39 -27.52
CA LYS A 120 57.70 -26.57 -26.41
C LYS A 120 58.17 -25.17 -26.93
N PRO A 121 58.96 -24.36 -26.21
CA PRO A 121 58.44 -23.11 -25.66
C PRO A 121 59.18 -21.86 -26.17
N ASN A 122 58.76 -20.67 -25.73
CA ASN A 122 59.71 -19.56 -25.56
C ASN A 122 59.28 -18.64 -24.40
N ALA A 123 60.22 -17.82 -23.91
CA ALA A 123 60.18 -17.21 -22.59
C ALA A 123 60.06 -15.67 -22.61
N ASP A 124 59.99 -15.12 -21.40
CA ASP A 124 60.46 -13.79 -21.01
C ASP A 124 59.75 -12.53 -21.58
N LYS A 125 58.99 -11.84 -20.71
CA LYS A 125 59.54 -10.66 -20.01
C LYS A 125 58.68 -10.04 -18.90
N LYS A 126 59.38 -9.78 -17.79
CA LYS A 126 59.28 -8.64 -16.84
C LYS A 126 57.91 -8.11 -16.36
N ALA A 127 57.76 -8.11 -15.04
CA ALA A 127 56.76 -7.35 -14.29
C ALA A 127 57.15 -5.86 -14.06
N LYS A 128 56.16 -5.03 -13.71
CA LYS A 128 56.23 -4.13 -12.54
C LYS A 128 54.84 -3.59 -12.11
N PRO A 129 54.58 -3.37 -10.79
CA PRO A 129 53.32 -2.81 -10.29
C PRO A 129 53.43 -1.32 -9.87
N THR A 130 52.35 -0.54 -10.05
CA THR A 130 52.29 0.89 -9.62
C THR A 130 50.95 1.30 -8.98
N LYS A 131 50.93 1.25 -7.65
CA LYS A 131 50.39 2.23 -6.67
C LYS A 131 49.19 3.15 -7.04
N LYS A 132 48.17 3.09 -6.16
CA LYS A 132 47.31 4.19 -5.62
C LYS A 132 48.09 5.51 -5.33
N PRO A 133 47.44 6.65 -4.99
CA PRO A 133 46.01 7.01 -5.06
C PRO A 133 45.73 8.41 -5.68
N THR A 134 44.46 8.77 -5.89
CA THR A 134 44.03 10.16 -6.18
C THR A 134 43.19 10.77 -5.05
N LYS A 135 43.54 11.99 -4.62
CA LYS A 135 42.77 12.82 -3.67
C LYS A 135 42.35 14.14 -4.35
N LYS A 136 41.06 14.49 -4.25
CA LYS A 136 40.49 15.86 -4.32
C LYS A 136 39.08 15.76 -3.66
N LYS A 137 38.63 16.58 -2.70
CA LYS A 137 38.75 18.04 -2.47
C LYS A 137 37.96 18.80 -3.57
N SER A 138 36.88 19.54 -3.30
CA SER A 138 36.31 20.00 -2.01
C SER A 138 34.91 20.63 -2.11
N ALA A 139 34.21 20.64 -0.97
CA ALA A 139 33.30 21.71 -0.47
C ALA A 139 31.97 21.99 -1.21
N PRO A 140 30.96 22.58 -0.51
CA PRO A 140 29.62 22.81 -1.05
C PRO A 140 29.44 24.20 -1.68
N LYS A 141 28.35 24.39 -2.42
CA LYS A 141 27.83 25.72 -2.80
C LYS A 141 26.35 25.83 -2.39
N ALA A 142 26.04 26.85 -1.60
CA ALA A 142 24.68 27.30 -1.29
C ALA A 142 24.37 28.61 -2.04
N ALA A 143 23.11 29.06 -1.95
CA ALA A 143 22.58 30.30 -2.55
C ALA A 143 22.56 30.37 -4.10
N ALA A 144 21.68 31.14 -4.74
CA ALA A 144 20.33 31.62 -4.38
C ALA A 144 19.65 32.20 -5.64
N SER A 145 18.32 32.12 -5.73
CA SER A 145 17.35 32.94 -6.50
C SER A 145 16.00 32.19 -6.45
N ALA A 146 14.82 32.74 -6.15
CA ALA A 146 14.25 34.10 -6.20
C ALA A 146 13.66 34.53 -7.56
N VAL A 147 12.52 35.23 -7.47
CA VAL A 147 11.70 35.96 -8.47
C VAL A 147 11.09 35.21 -9.68
N ASN A 148 9.94 35.76 -10.10
CA ASN A 148 9.15 35.55 -11.32
C ASN A 148 8.44 34.19 -11.52
N ALA A 149 7.20 34.15 -12.02
CA ALA A 149 6.19 35.23 -12.14
C ALA A 149 4.77 34.62 -12.27
N ALA A 150 3.74 35.39 -11.88
CA ALA A 150 2.41 35.24 -12.47
C ALA A 150 2.35 36.11 -13.73
N PRO A 151 1.64 35.66 -14.79
CA PRO A 151 0.47 36.46 -15.19
C PRO A 151 -0.70 35.61 -15.75
N VAL A 152 -1.90 36.21 -15.72
CA VAL A 152 -3.02 36.23 -16.70
C VAL A 152 -3.27 35.03 -17.65
N VAL A 153 -4.46 34.67 -18.16
CA VAL A 153 -5.92 34.83 -17.98
C VAL A 153 -6.58 34.04 -19.16
N SER A 154 -7.90 33.84 -19.14
CA SER A 154 -8.81 33.75 -20.31
C SER A 154 -8.57 32.78 -21.49
N SER A 155 -9.35 31.70 -21.54
CA SER A 155 -10.27 31.32 -22.65
C SER A 155 -10.92 29.96 -22.29
N THR A 156 -12.23 29.76 -22.20
CA THR A 156 -13.35 30.13 -23.10
C THR A 156 -13.32 29.37 -24.43
N THR A 157 -13.86 28.16 -24.41
CA THR A 157 -14.40 27.49 -25.60
C THR A 157 -15.71 26.80 -25.21
N ASP A 158 -16.84 27.45 -25.50
CA ASP A 158 -18.07 26.71 -25.78
C ASP A 158 -17.88 25.97 -27.12
N GLN A 159 -18.32 24.72 -27.20
CA GLN A 159 -18.71 24.19 -28.50
C GLN A 159 -19.79 23.10 -28.36
N SER A 160 -21.02 23.58 -28.18
CA SER A 160 -22.21 22.81 -28.53
C SER A 160 -22.12 22.31 -29.98
N ARG A 161 -22.35 21.02 -30.23
CA ARG A 161 -22.69 20.55 -31.58
C ARG A 161 -23.71 19.43 -31.58
N GLU A 162 -24.88 19.77 -32.09
CA GLU A 162 -26.07 18.94 -32.23
C GLU A 162 -26.19 18.42 -33.67
N THR A 163 -26.39 17.12 -33.82
CA THR A 163 -26.94 16.40 -35.00
C THR A 163 -27.21 14.96 -34.52
N ALA A 164 -28.43 14.41 -34.38
CA ALA A 164 -29.69 14.45 -35.14
C ALA A 164 -29.79 13.35 -36.23
N SER A 165 -30.87 12.55 -36.16
CA SER A 165 -31.26 11.43 -37.04
C SER A 165 -30.33 10.20 -37.04
N THR A 166 -30.78 8.96 -37.34
CA THR A 166 -32.05 8.49 -37.95
C THR A 166 -32.62 7.28 -37.17
N ALA A 167 -33.93 7.01 -37.31
CA ALA A 167 -34.66 5.99 -36.55
C ALA A 167 -35.06 4.73 -37.35
N GLN A 168 -35.31 3.62 -36.63
CA GLN A 168 -36.33 2.58 -36.87
C GLN A 168 -36.55 1.91 -35.49
N ALA A 169 -37.77 1.82 -34.91
CA ALA A 169 -38.95 1.04 -35.33
C ALA A 169 -38.71 -0.48 -35.24
N ALA A 170 -39.46 -1.28 -34.48
CA ALA A 170 -40.68 -1.04 -33.67
C ALA A 170 -40.63 -1.89 -32.37
N SER A 171 -41.65 -2.10 -31.50
CA SER A 171 -43.11 -1.89 -31.61
C SER A 171 -43.79 -1.79 -30.21
N ALA A 172 -45.09 -2.09 -30.15
CA ALA A 172 -46.00 -2.14 -29.00
C ALA A 172 -45.52 -2.96 -27.77
N LYS A 173 -46.02 -2.74 -26.54
CA LYS A 173 -47.41 -2.41 -26.13
C LYS A 173 -47.42 -1.67 -24.75
N THR A 174 -47.90 -0.43 -24.60
CA THR A 174 -49.29 0.03 -24.25
C THR A 174 -49.98 -0.73 -23.09
N VAL A 175 -50.67 -0.12 -22.08
CA VAL A 175 -51.22 1.25 -21.86
C VAL A 175 -51.09 1.73 -20.34
N PRO A 176 -51.74 2.78 -19.74
CA PRO A 176 -51.12 3.63 -18.70
C PRO A 176 -51.92 3.86 -17.37
N ALA A 177 -51.41 4.76 -16.50
CA ALA A 177 -52.10 5.74 -15.62
C ALA A 177 -51.00 6.68 -15.01
N GLU A 178 -51.04 8.03 -14.92
CA GLU A 178 -52.07 9.01 -14.50
C GLU A 178 -52.14 9.17 -12.95
N ALA A 179 -51.97 10.35 -12.30
CA ALA A 179 -51.61 11.71 -12.74
C ALA A 179 -51.00 12.61 -11.59
N ALA A 180 -50.24 13.65 -12.00
CA ALA A 180 -50.07 14.99 -11.36
C ALA A 180 -49.64 15.10 -9.86
N VAL A 181 -49.42 16.26 -9.21
CA VAL A 181 -49.46 17.72 -9.53
C VAL A 181 -48.32 18.46 -8.77
N ALA A 182 -48.10 19.75 -9.06
CA ALA A 182 -47.33 20.79 -8.31
C ALA A 182 -45.78 20.68 -8.34
N ASP A 183 -44.98 21.73 -8.57
CA ASP A 183 -45.09 23.20 -8.41
C ASP A 183 -44.87 23.73 -6.98
N ILE A 184 -43.60 24.07 -6.66
CA ILE A 184 -43.20 25.08 -5.66
C ILE A 184 -41.90 25.76 -6.13
N ALA A 185 -41.93 27.09 -6.21
CA ALA A 185 -40.80 28.02 -6.11
C ALA A 185 -41.02 28.91 -4.84
N PRO A 186 -40.08 29.74 -4.35
CA PRO A 186 -38.82 30.22 -4.93
C PRO A 186 -37.60 29.83 -4.03
N GLU A 187 -36.57 30.58 -3.63
CA GLU A 187 -36.19 32.01 -3.74
C GLU A 187 -34.66 32.23 -3.52
N LYS A 188 -34.24 33.46 -3.18
CA LYS A 188 -32.87 33.87 -2.82
C LYS A 188 -32.76 34.18 -1.32
N ALA A 189 -31.59 34.00 -0.72
CA ALA A 189 -31.11 34.85 0.37
C ALA A 189 -29.57 34.76 0.50
N SER A 190 -28.93 35.89 0.80
CA SER A 190 -27.51 35.99 1.14
C SER A 190 -27.34 36.19 2.65
N ALA A 191 -26.20 35.77 3.23
CA ALA A 191 -25.60 36.41 4.41
C ALA A 191 -24.17 35.89 4.65
N ASP A 192 -23.24 36.82 4.87
CA ASP A 192 -21.96 36.55 5.52
C ASP A 192 -22.15 36.23 7.02
N ALA A 193 -21.24 35.43 7.59
CA ALA A 193 -21.15 35.25 9.04
C ALA A 193 -19.68 35.09 9.47
N ASP A 194 -19.22 36.08 10.22
CA ASP A 194 -17.89 36.19 10.83
C ASP A 194 -17.54 34.96 11.70
N LEU A 195 -16.26 34.56 11.75
CA LEU A 195 -15.74 33.53 12.66
C LEU A 195 -14.44 33.95 13.35
N THR A 196 -14.42 35.16 13.90
CA THR A 196 -13.48 35.58 14.93
C THR A 196 -13.82 34.96 16.29
N THR A 197 -13.13 33.89 16.69
CA THR A 197 -12.94 33.59 18.13
C THR A 197 -11.78 32.63 18.41
N ALA A 198 -10.92 33.00 19.35
CA ALA A 198 -9.87 32.13 19.88
C ALA A 198 -10.27 31.57 21.26
N ALA A 199 -10.02 30.28 21.53
CA ALA A 199 -10.01 29.76 22.90
C ALA A 199 -9.25 28.43 23.08
N LYS A 200 -8.55 28.33 24.23
CA LYS A 200 -8.19 27.13 25.00
C LYS A 200 -7.61 25.89 24.27
N ARG A 201 -6.29 25.72 24.45
CA ARG A 201 -5.64 24.41 24.60
C ARG A 201 -6.08 23.76 25.92
N PRO A 202 -6.66 22.55 25.95
CA PRO A 202 -6.66 21.71 27.14
C PRO A 202 -5.34 20.90 27.22
N ALA A 203 -4.75 20.80 28.41
CA ALA A 203 -3.59 19.94 28.63
C ALA A 203 -4.01 18.46 28.62
N ARG A 204 -3.34 17.61 27.82
CA ARG A 204 -3.64 16.18 27.78
C ARG A 204 -2.88 15.45 28.90
N ALA A 205 -3.55 15.20 30.01
CA ALA A 205 -3.04 14.35 31.09
C ALA A 205 -2.72 12.94 30.59
N ALA A 206 -1.67 12.33 31.15
CA ALA A 206 -1.23 10.98 30.80
C ALA A 206 -1.85 9.94 31.74
N THR A 207 -2.93 9.29 31.31
CA THR A 207 -3.49 8.14 32.01
C THR A 207 -2.78 6.85 31.59
N LYS A 208 -2.04 6.25 32.52
CA LYS A 208 -1.50 4.88 32.38
C LYS A 208 -2.67 3.89 32.47
N THR A 209 -2.87 3.06 31.45
CA THR A 209 -3.78 1.90 31.53
C THR A 209 -2.98 0.62 31.35
N ALA A 210 -2.89 -0.17 32.42
CA ALA A 210 -2.22 -1.48 32.40
C ALA A 210 -3.12 -2.53 31.73
N PRO A 211 -2.59 -3.41 30.87
CA PRO A 211 -3.33 -4.55 30.33
C PRO A 211 -3.48 -5.64 31.41
N THR A 212 -4.70 -6.07 31.69
CA THR A 212 -4.97 -7.24 32.54
C THR A 212 -4.61 -8.52 31.80
N ARG A 213 -3.81 -9.39 32.44
CA ARG A 213 -3.43 -10.70 31.90
C ARG A 213 -4.64 -11.65 31.89
N THR A 214 -5.17 -11.96 30.71
CA THR A 214 -5.90 -13.22 30.51
C THR A 214 -4.91 -14.38 30.58
N ALA A 215 -5.03 -15.23 31.60
CA ALA A 215 -4.19 -16.41 31.75
C ALA A 215 -4.65 -17.52 30.80
N ALA A 216 -3.93 -17.72 29.70
CA ALA A 216 -4.05 -18.91 28.86
C ALA A 216 -2.72 -19.68 28.94
N THR A 217 -2.74 -20.85 29.58
CA THR A 217 -1.61 -21.78 29.72
C THR A 217 -1.36 -22.54 28.42
N ALA A 218 -1.05 -21.81 27.35
CA ALA A 218 -0.43 -22.40 26.18
C ALA A 218 1.02 -22.75 26.52
N SER A 219 1.44 -24.01 26.29
CA SER A 219 2.84 -24.42 26.41
C SER A 219 3.73 -23.45 25.65
N ALA A 220 4.72 -22.86 26.33
CA ALA A 220 5.59 -21.87 25.71
C ALA A 220 6.26 -22.51 24.46
N PRO A 221 6.20 -21.85 23.28
CA PRO A 221 6.86 -22.38 22.09
C PRO A 221 8.35 -22.54 22.43
N ALA A 222 8.84 -23.77 22.30
CA ALA A 222 10.21 -24.11 22.67
C ALA A 222 11.16 -23.12 21.98
N LEU A 223 12.05 -22.49 22.75
CA LEU A 223 12.83 -21.33 22.30
C LEU A 223 13.63 -21.64 21.01
N GLU A 224 14.02 -22.90 20.82
CA GLU A 224 14.66 -23.40 19.60
C GLU A 224 13.82 -23.32 18.32
N THR A 225 12.49 -23.27 18.41
CA THR A 225 11.62 -23.09 17.24
C THR A 225 11.52 -21.63 16.78
N LEU A 226 11.91 -20.68 17.64
CA LEU A 226 11.77 -19.25 17.37
C LEU A 226 12.88 -18.73 16.44
N THR A 227 12.52 -17.73 15.64
CA THR A 227 13.49 -16.99 14.82
C THR A 227 14.32 -16.05 15.69
N VAL A 228 15.52 -15.68 15.22
CA VAL A 228 16.40 -14.72 15.91
C VAL A 228 15.70 -13.37 16.13
N ALA A 229 14.76 -12.97 15.27
CA ALA A 229 13.94 -11.77 15.48
C ALA A 229 13.02 -11.95 16.70
N ALA A 230 12.19 -13.00 16.74
CA ALA A 230 11.27 -13.27 17.84
C ALA A 230 11.98 -13.43 19.21
N LEU A 231 13.18 -14.01 19.23
CA LEU A 231 14.01 -14.10 20.43
C LEU A 231 14.50 -12.71 20.90
N ARG A 232 14.94 -11.84 19.97
CA ARG A 232 15.32 -10.45 20.30
C ARG A 232 14.13 -9.58 20.70
N ASP A 233 12.93 -9.95 20.29
CA ASP A 233 11.68 -9.28 20.66
C ASP A 233 11.30 -9.64 22.09
N ARG A 234 11.30 -10.94 22.46
CA ARG A 234 11.23 -11.40 23.86
C ARG A 234 12.31 -10.77 24.75
N GLY A 235 13.55 -10.64 24.24
CA GLY A 235 14.65 -9.97 24.94
C GLY A 235 14.35 -8.51 25.31
N ARG A 236 13.52 -7.80 24.54
CA ARG A 236 13.02 -6.45 24.89
C ARG A 236 11.87 -6.49 25.89
N GLU A 237 10.97 -7.46 25.77
CA GLU A 237 9.83 -7.64 26.68
C GLU A 237 10.29 -7.99 28.11
N ALA A 238 11.37 -8.77 28.24
CA ALA A 238 12.05 -9.07 29.50
C ALA A 238 13.07 -7.98 29.94
N GLY A 239 13.22 -6.89 29.18
CA GLY A 239 14.02 -5.73 29.57
C GLY A 239 15.54 -5.84 29.41
N HIS A 240 16.06 -6.94 28.85
CA HIS A 240 17.50 -7.07 28.58
C HIS A 240 17.98 -6.06 27.53
N THR A 241 19.27 -5.73 27.54
CA THR A 241 19.92 -4.88 26.54
C THR A 241 21.15 -5.59 25.93
N GLY A 242 21.78 -5.00 24.90
CA GLY A 242 22.97 -5.59 24.26
C GLY A 242 22.73 -6.83 23.36
N TYR A 243 21.60 -7.53 23.54
CA TYR A 243 21.21 -8.77 22.86
C TYR A 243 21.32 -8.75 21.31
N SER A 244 21.35 -7.58 20.68
CA SER A 244 21.50 -7.44 19.21
C SER A 244 22.80 -8.04 18.66
N ARG A 245 23.83 -8.19 19.49
CA ARG A 245 25.10 -8.84 19.13
C ARG A 245 25.12 -10.35 19.39
N LEU A 246 24.13 -10.88 20.12
CA LEU A 246 24.08 -12.29 20.49
C LEU A 246 23.61 -13.17 19.32
N THR A 247 24.19 -14.38 19.28
CA THR A 247 23.78 -15.49 18.40
C THR A 247 22.47 -16.13 18.88
N LYS A 248 21.87 -17.01 18.07
CA LYS A 248 20.61 -17.69 18.45
C LYS A 248 20.74 -18.44 19.78
N ALA A 249 21.77 -19.27 19.95
CA ALA A 249 21.96 -20.05 21.18
C ALA A 249 22.15 -19.15 22.42
N GLN A 250 22.92 -18.07 22.29
CA GLN A 250 23.11 -17.10 23.38
C GLN A 250 21.81 -16.36 23.75
N LEU A 251 20.94 -16.07 22.77
CA LEU A 251 19.62 -15.50 23.03
C LEU A 251 18.67 -16.48 23.72
N ILE A 252 18.85 -17.79 23.49
CA ILE A 252 18.03 -18.84 24.12
C ILE A 252 18.47 -19.07 25.56
N ALA A 253 19.78 -19.15 25.82
CA ALA A 253 20.33 -19.24 27.18
C ALA A 253 19.86 -18.07 28.06
N LEU A 254 20.08 -16.82 27.60
CA LEU A 254 19.68 -15.59 28.30
C LEU A 254 18.15 -15.43 28.49
N LEU A 255 17.33 -16.25 27.82
CA LEU A 255 15.87 -16.30 27.99
C LEU A 255 15.39 -17.59 28.69
N SER A 256 16.33 -18.35 29.26
CA SER A 256 16.09 -19.56 30.07
C SER A 256 16.57 -19.42 31.52
N ASP A 257 17.31 -18.36 31.82
CA ASP A 257 17.69 -17.90 33.17
C ASP A 257 16.52 -17.15 33.87
#